data_AF-A0A379JIJ0-F1
#
_entry.id   AF-A0A379JIJ0-F1
#
_cell.length_a   1.000
_cell.length_b   1.000
_cell.length_c   1.000
_cell.angle_alpha   90.00
_cell.angle_beta   90.00
_cell.angle_gamma   90.00
#
_symmetry.space_group_name_H-M   'P 1'
#
loop_
_entity.id
_entity.type
_entity.pdbx_description
1 polymer ?
#
loop_
_entity_poly.entity_id
_entity_poly.type
_entity_poly.pdbx_seq_one_letter_code
_entity_poly.pdbx_strand_id
1 'polypeptide(L)'
;MPRAVPVAEAQARFGIRQLFDLARADDRDTVLVAPGGVRVSQLPLDFHALDRWAGIASDPAACGLVVDGDLTVTGAVTNWESDFGPFLLVRGDLRAGDLGTGGSQVRVEGATTVTRTLFGHYNHGRGVFRGTVRAEVVAVDEHLLEFHAGLTAEVVAAGNFLRLADPGRARVTAWAGRVTDLEGKALTTVGSPTARALRLLAEPYWDLDARAVLAAQSDGRSLLARHPVNEFAEQEQRGAHAAAVERALRRAELPAYHRFQDGFRVDEGAEPVQVYHCEADEPDPEADPPDETAFVRRCADVLTAAGFRVEYDPDDEEVLRVHE
;
A
#
# COMPACT_ATOMS: atom_id res chain seq x y z
N MET A 1 26.45 18.41 4.64
CA MET A 1 26.85 17.00 4.62
C MET A 1 26.53 16.41 5.98
N PRO A 2 25.91 15.22 6.05
CA PRO A 2 25.69 14.50 7.30
C PRO A 2 27.02 14.20 8.00
N ARG A 3 27.02 14.15 9.33
CA ARG A 3 28.15 13.64 10.12
C ARG A 3 27.77 12.33 10.80
N ALA A 4 28.71 11.41 10.88
CA ALA A 4 28.60 10.22 11.71
C ALA A 4 28.71 10.60 13.20
N VAL A 5 27.79 10.12 14.04
CA VAL A 5 27.83 10.28 15.50
C VAL A 5 27.51 8.95 16.17
N PRO A 6 28.03 8.67 17.38
CA PRO A 6 27.64 7.46 18.12
C PRO A 6 26.14 7.44 18.44
N VAL A 7 25.53 6.26 18.48
CA VAL A 7 24.13 6.05 18.89
C VAL A 7 23.86 6.69 20.25
N ALA A 8 24.80 6.63 21.20
CA ALA A 8 24.65 7.31 22.50
C ALA A 8 24.48 8.83 22.38
N GLU A 9 25.23 9.48 21.47
CA GLU A 9 25.09 10.91 21.22
C GLU A 9 23.76 11.22 20.54
N ALA A 10 23.39 10.46 19.51
CA ALA A 10 22.11 10.62 18.82
C ALA A 10 20.92 10.36 19.75
N GLN A 11 21.04 9.39 20.66
CA GLN A 11 20.07 9.10 21.70
C GLN A 11 19.90 10.27 22.67
N ALA A 12 21.01 10.80 23.20
CA ALA A 12 20.96 11.92 24.14
C ALA A 12 20.33 13.17 23.52
N ARG A 13 20.54 13.40 22.21
CA ARG A 13 20.06 14.60 21.52
C ARG A 13 18.66 14.46 20.93
N PHE A 14 18.30 13.29 20.40
CA PHE A 14 17.09 13.10 19.60
C PHE A 14 16.12 12.04 20.14
N GLY A 15 16.52 11.26 21.14
CA GLY A 15 15.67 10.21 21.72
C GLY A 15 15.37 9.06 20.76
N ILE A 16 16.32 8.67 19.91
CA ILE A 16 16.08 7.69 18.83
C ILE A 16 15.58 6.32 19.31
N ARG A 17 15.98 5.84 20.48
CA ARG A 17 15.53 4.56 21.08
C ARG A 17 14.08 4.61 21.57
N GLN A 18 13.50 5.80 21.79
CA GLN A 18 12.06 5.94 22.04
C GLN A 18 11.24 5.94 20.75
N LEU A 19 11.88 6.21 19.61
CA LEU A 19 11.22 6.43 18.33
C LEU A 19 11.35 5.23 17.40
N PHE A 20 12.44 4.46 17.51
CA PHE A 20 12.79 3.38 16.61
C PHE A 20 13.20 2.14 17.37
N ASP A 21 12.91 0.96 16.79
CA ASP A 21 13.49 -0.28 17.27
C ASP A 21 14.99 -0.34 16.91
N LEU A 22 15.82 -0.18 17.94
CA LEU A 22 17.28 -0.23 17.86
C LEU A 22 17.82 -1.34 18.76
N ALA A 23 17.07 -2.43 18.96
CA ALA A 23 17.47 -3.52 19.85
C ALA A 23 18.82 -4.16 19.47
N ARG A 24 19.19 -4.12 18.19
CA ARG A 24 20.45 -4.66 17.67
C ARG A 24 21.61 -3.66 17.66
N ALA A 25 21.37 -2.38 17.92
CA ALA A 25 22.39 -1.34 17.86
C ALA A 25 23.06 -1.11 19.23
N ASP A 26 24.39 -1.16 19.26
CA ASP A 26 25.22 -0.75 20.40
C ASP A 26 25.39 0.78 20.41
N ASP A 27 25.71 1.34 21.58
CA ASP A 27 25.93 2.77 21.80
C ASP A 27 27.12 3.33 21.00
N ARG A 28 28.00 2.44 20.52
CA ARG A 28 29.14 2.74 19.66
C ARG A 28 28.80 2.72 18.17
N ASP A 29 27.67 2.14 17.78
CA ASP A 29 27.23 2.17 16.39
C ASP A 29 26.95 3.60 15.95
N THR A 30 26.87 3.81 14.64
CA THR A 30 26.84 5.15 14.07
C THR A 30 25.44 5.54 13.61
N VAL A 31 25.08 6.79 13.84
CA VAL A 31 23.92 7.47 13.23
C VAL A 31 24.42 8.64 12.41
N LEU A 32 23.87 8.80 11.21
CA LEU A 32 24.12 9.98 10.39
C LEU A 32 23.26 11.13 10.88
N VAL A 33 23.87 12.30 11.10
CA VAL A 33 23.17 13.52 11.52
C VAL A 33 23.46 14.63 10.53
N ALA A 34 22.43 15.08 9.83
CA ALA A 34 22.47 16.26 8.98
C ALA A 34 21.89 17.47 9.75
N PRO A 35 22.71 18.46 10.12
CA PRO A 35 22.20 19.64 10.82
C PRO A 35 21.45 20.57 9.86
N GLY A 36 20.28 21.05 10.27
CA GLY A 36 19.47 21.99 9.49
C GLY A 36 18.77 21.35 8.29
N GLY A 37 18.37 22.19 7.33
CA GLY A 37 17.66 21.75 6.13
C GLY A 37 18.56 21.02 5.13
N VAL A 38 18.09 19.90 4.59
CA VAL A 38 18.76 19.07 3.57
C VAL A 38 17.98 19.11 2.28
N ARG A 39 18.68 19.31 1.15
CA ARG A 39 18.11 19.20 -0.19
C ARG A 39 18.97 18.28 -1.05
N VAL A 40 18.37 17.21 -1.58
CA VAL A 40 19.03 16.23 -2.44
C VAL A 40 18.12 15.78 -3.58
N SER A 41 18.70 15.11 -4.59
CA SER A 41 17.92 14.57 -5.71
C SER A 41 17.28 13.22 -5.37
N GLN A 42 18.02 12.35 -4.68
CA GLN A 42 17.60 11.01 -4.27
C GLN A 42 18.13 10.75 -2.86
N LEU A 43 17.42 9.95 -2.08
CA LEU A 43 17.87 9.49 -0.77
C LEU A 43 17.67 7.97 -0.68
N PRO A 44 18.73 7.18 -0.89
CA PRO A 44 18.66 5.74 -0.68
C PRO A 44 18.66 5.46 0.83
N LEU A 45 17.70 4.66 1.27
CA LEU A 45 17.50 4.26 2.65
C LEU A 45 17.73 2.74 2.79
N ASP A 46 18.84 2.27 2.21
CA ASP A 46 19.40 0.94 2.42
C ASP A 46 20.79 1.12 3.03
N PHE A 47 21.17 0.33 4.04
CA PHE A 47 22.37 0.56 4.89
C PHE A 47 23.61 1.04 4.11
N HIS A 48 24.16 0.20 3.23
CA HIS A 48 25.37 0.57 2.49
C HIS A 48 25.14 1.63 1.41
N ALA A 49 23.92 1.78 0.90
CA ALA A 49 23.60 2.82 -0.08
C ALA A 49 23.52 4.19 0.60
N LEU A 50 22.99 4.25 1.82
CA LEU A 50 22.94 5.45 2.65
C LEU A 50 24.35 5.91 3.04
N ASP A 51 25.22 4.99 3.46
CA ASP A 51 26.62 5.30 3.80
C ASP A 51 27.36 5.91 2.58
N ARG A 52 27.23 5.27 1.41
CA ARG A 52 27.79 5.79 0.15
C ARG A 52 27.23 7.16 -0.22
N TRP A 53 25.91 7.35 -0.05
CA TRP A 53 25.27 8.63 -0.29
C TRP A 53 25.80 9.74 0.63
N ALA A 54 26.06 9.41 1.89
CA ALA A 54 26.64 10.35 2.86
C ALA A 54 28.15 10.57 2.69
N GLY A 55 28.81 9.81 1.79
CA GLY A 55 30.25 9.88 1.58
C GLY A 55 31.04 9.36 2.78
N ILE A 56 30.47 8.45 3.57
CA ILE A 56 31.12 7.82 4.71
C ILE A 56 31.38 6.34 4.43
N ALA A 57 32.43 5.81 5.03
CA ALA A 57 32.67 4.38 5.10
C ALA A 57 32.58 3.99 6.58
N SER A 58 31.39 3.52 7.00
CA SER A 58 31.18 2.98 8.33
C SER A 58 31.13 1.45 8.30
N ASP A 59 31.79 0.84 9.28
CA ASP A 59 31.71 -0.59 9.56
C ASP A 59 31.56 -0.78 11.09
N PRO A 60 30.37 -1.18 11.58
CA PRO A 60 29.17 -1.51 10.80
C PRO A 60 28.52 -0.27 10.15
N ALA A 61 27.63 -0.50 9.19
CA ALA A 61 26.89 0.56 8.51
C ALA A 61 26.06 1.42 9.47
N ALA A 62 25.79 2.68 9.11
CA ALA A 62 25.04 3.57 9.98
C ALA A 62 23.59 3.07 10.21
N CYS A 63 23.15 3.07 11.47
CA CYS A 63 21.82 2.59 11.86
C CYS A 63 20.66 3.43 11.33
N GLY A 64 20.93 4.66 10.90
CA GLY A 64 19.89 5.60 10.46
C GLY A 64 20.40 7.00 10.15
N LEU A 65 19.49 7.82 9.66
CA LEU A 65 19.68 9.23 9.34
C LEU A 65 18.73 10.11 10.17
N VAL A 66 19.30 11.09 10.85
CA VAL A 66 18.58 12.22 11.46
C VAL A 66 18.81 13.46 10.61
N VAL A 67 17.74 14.04 10.09
CA VAL A 67 17.70 15.40 9.54
C VAL A 67 17.16 16.34 10.61
N ASP A 68 18.04 17.13 11.22
CA ASP A 68 17.70 18.09 12.27
C ASP A 68 17.20 19.40 11.65
N GLY A 69 16.13 19.30 10.85
CA GLY A 69 15.53 20.35 10.05
C GLY A 69 14.61 19.78 8.97
N ASP A 70 14.39 20.55 7.91
CA ASP A 70 13.55 20.14 6.77
C ASP A 70 14.32 19.22 5.81
N LEU A 71 13.64 18.24 5.23
CA LEU A 71 14.17 17.39 4.17
C LEU A 71 13.42 17.64 2.86
N THR A 72 14.14 18.00 1.80
CA THR A 72 13.61 18.09 0.43
C THR A 72 14.35 17.11 -0.48
N VAL A 73 13.62 16.15 -1.03
CA VAL A 73 14.12 15.17 -2.00
C VAL A 73 13.36 15.38 -3.32
N THR A 74 14.02 15.84 -4.38
CA THR A 74 13.29 16.15 -5.63
C THR A 74 12.79 14.89 -6.35
N GLY A 75 13.48 13.76 -6.15
CA GLY A 75 13.11 12.43 -6.62
C GLY A 75 12.50 11.62 -5.48
N ALA A 76 13.08 10.47 -5.17
CA ALA A 76 12.51 9.51 -4.24
C ALA A 76 13.39 9.30 -2.98
N VAL A 77 12.72 9.02 -1.87
CA VAL A 77 13.30 8.31 -0.73
C VAL A 77 12.92 6.85 -0.87
N THR A 78 13.88 5.94 -1.00
CA THR A 78 13.60 4.51 -1.28
C THR A 78 14.39 3.61 -0.36
N ASN A 79 13.72 2.65 0.26
CA ASN A 79 14.31 1.47 0.88
C ASN A 79 13.79 0.24 0.14
N TRP A 80 14.69 -0.46 -0.53
CA TRP A 80 14.38 -1.65 -1.34
C TRP A 80 14.41 -2.94 -0.55
N GLU A 81 15.16 -2.95 0.55
CA GLU A 81 15.20 -4.08 1.47
C GLU A 81 13.91 -4.15 2.30
N SER A 82 13.25 -5.31 2.29
CA SER A 82 11.95 -5.54 2.93
C SER A 82 12.08 -5.85 4.42
N ASP A 83 13.16 -6.52 4.85
CA ASP A 83 13.27 -6.99 6.24
C ASP A 83 13.87 -5.96 7.19
N PHE A 84 14.69 -5.05 6.69
CA PHE A 84 15.38 -4.08 7.51
C PHE A 84 15.80 -2.85 6.72
N GLY A 85 16.17 -1.80 7.43
CA GLY A 85 16.88 -0.68 6.85
C GLY A 85 17.22 0.38 7.89
N PRO A 86 18.02 1.38 7.49
CA PRO A 86 18.30 2.53 8.32
C PRO A 86 17.00 3.25 8.68
N PHE A 87 16.86 3.69 9.94
CA PHE A 87 15.76 4.58 10.26
C PHE A 87 15.95 5.96 9.61
N LEU A 88 14.85 6.67 9.39
CA LEU A 88 14.86 8.08 8.99
C LEU A 88 14.06 8.91 9.99
N LEU A 89 14.72 9.91 10.61
CA LEU A 89 14.07 10.93 11.42
C LEU A 89 14.19 12.30 10.75
N VAL A 90 13.07 12.91 10.39
CA VAL A 90 13.01 14.30 9.92
C VAL A 90 12.35 15.16 11.00
N ARG A 91 13.11 16.08 11.59
CA ARG A 91 12.63 16.95 12.68
C ARG A 91 11.76 18.12 12.20
N GLY A 92 11.85 18.49 10.93
CA GLY A 92 11.02 19.50 10.27
C GLY A 92 10.08 18.90 9.23
N ASP A 93 9.83 19.65 8.16
CA ASP A 93 8.97 19.22 7.05
C ASP A 93 9.70 18.25 6.10
N LEU A 94 8.96 17.27 5.56
CA LEU A 94 9.41 16.42 4.46
C LEU A 94 8.72 16.82 3.15
N ARG A 95 9.50 17.09 2.10
CA ARG A 95 9.03 17.23 0.72
C ARG A 95 9.74 16.22 -0.15
N ALA A 96 8.99 15.33 -0.79
CA ALA A 96 9.54 14.30 -1.67
C ALA A 96 8.76 14.21 -2.99
N GLY A 97 9.41 13.74 -4.07
CA GLY A 97 8.69 13.25 -5.24
C GLY A 97 7.91 11.98 -4.88
N ASP A 98 8.61 11.01 -4.30
CA ASP A 98 8.09 9.74 -3.79
C ASP A 98 8.74 9.35 -2.46
N LEU A 99 8.04 8.55 -1.66
CA LEU A 99 8.52 7.95 -0.43
C LEU A 99 8.13 6.48 -0.42
N GLY A 100 9.10 5.57 -0.54
CA GLY A 100 8.89 4.12 -0.57
C GLY A 100 9.74 3.41 0.47
N THR A 101 9.13 2.64 1.35
CA THR A 101 9.85 1.96 2.43
C THR A 101 9.46 0.50 2.57
N GLY A 102 10.48 -0.36 2.77
CA GLY A 102 10.36 -1.77 3.14
C GLY A 102 10.55 -1.95 4.64
N GLY A 103 11.71 -2.49 5.05
CA GLY A 103 12.03 -2.73 6.46
C GLY A 103 12.50 -1.51 7.24
N SER A 104 12.61 -0.34 6.61
CA SER A 104 13.00 0.90 7.27
C SER A 104 11.89 1.48 8.14
N GLN A 105 12.30 2.14 9.23
CA GLN A 105 11.38 2.92 10.08
C GLN A 105 11.53 4.40 9.78
N VAL A 106 10.44 5.08 9.41
CA VAL A 106 10.44 6.50 9.07
C VAL A 106 9.59 7.28 10.06
N ARG A 107 10.12 8.42 10.49
CA ARG A 107 9.39 9.37 11.32
C ARG A 107 9.61 10.80 10.82
N VAL A 108 8.50 11.52 10.61
CA VAL A 108 8.50 12.94 10.26
C VAL A 108 7.71 13.70 11.31
N GLU A 109 8.36 14.69 11.95
CA GLU A 109 7.74 15.52 12.98
C GLU A 109 6.90 16.67 12.39
N GLY A 110 7.33 17.23 11.25
CA GLY A 110 6.63 18.29 10.53
C GLY A 110 5.61 17.77 9.50
N ALA A 111 5.24 18.64 8.57
CA ALA A 111 4.33 18.29 7.48
C ALA A 111 5.04 17.46 6.41
N THR A 112 4.33 16.50 5.82
CA THR A 112 4.83 15.65 4.73
C THR A 112 4.08 15.93 3.46
N THR A 113 4.80 16.34 2.42
CA THR A 113 4.28 16.45 1.05
C THR A 113 5.05 15.49 0.16
N VAL A 114 4.38 14.44 -0.29
CA VAL A 114 4.86 13.55 -1.34
C VAL A 114 4.12 13.91 -2.62
N THR A 115 4.85 14.16 -3.71
CA THR A 115 4.22 14.66 -4.94
C THR A 115 3.34 13.58 -5.58
N ARG A 116 3.82 12.33 -5.57
CA ARG A 116 3.16 11.18 -6.18
C ARG A 116 2.83 10.14 -5.11
N THR A 117 3.71 9.19 -4.84
CA THR A 117 3.37 7.99 -4.09
C THR A 117 4.07 7.91 -2.74
N LEU A 118 3.30 7.75 -1.67
CA LEU A 118 3.77 7.28 -0.38
C LEU A 118 3.44 5.78 -0.28
N PHE A 119 4.47 4.94 -0.23
CA PHE A 119 4.35 3.49 -0.23
C PHE A 119 5.08 2.87 0.95
N GLY A 120 4.39 2.02 1.71
CA GLY A 120 5.02 1.10 2.65
C GLY A 120 4.75 -0.32 2.20
N HIS A 121 5.79 -1.16 2.14
CA HIS A 121 5.65 -2.59 1.89
C HIS A 121 6.31 -3.40 2.98
N TYR A 122 5.77 -4.57 3.24
CA TYR A 122 6.24 -5.55 4.20
C TYR A 122 6.20 -5.08 5.68
N ASN A 123 6.04 -6.05 6.58
CA ASN A 123 5.63 -5.82 7.97
C ASN A 123 6.75 -5.51 8.97
N HIS A 124 8.00 -5.45 8.54
CA HIS A 124 9.15 -5.18 9.42
C HIS A 124 9.48 -3.70 9.62
N GLY A 125 8.92 -2.81 8.79
CA GLY A 125 9.08 -1.37 8.92
C GLY A 125 7.84 -0.68 9.49
N ARG A 126 7.93 0.65 9.65
CA ARG A 126 6.77 1.52 9.94
C ARG A 126 7.02 2.96 9.56
N GLY A 127 5.97 3.69 9.20
CA GLY A 127 5.97 5.13 9.00
C GLY A 127 5.12 5.87 10.04
N VAL A 128 5.69 6.85 10.73
CA VAL A 128 4.96 7.72 11.68
C VAL A 128 5.06 9.18 11.24
N PHE A 129 3.92 9.78 10.90
CA PHE A 129 3.86 11.16 10.43
C PHE A 129 3.04 12.00 11.40
N ARG A 130 3.72 12.96 12.03
CA ARG A 130 3.15 13.78 13.10
C ARG A 130 2.42 15.00 12.58
N GLY A 131 2.89 15.59 11.48
CA GLY A 131 2.20 16.65 10.77
C GLY A 131 1.18 16.13 9.75
N THR A 132 0.63 17.05 8.96
CA THR A 132 -0.31 16.71 7.89
C THR A 132 0.42 16.02 6.75
N VAL A 133 -0.21 14.99 6.18
CA VAL A 133 0.31 14.26 5.01
C VAL A 133 -0.50 14.61 3.78
N ARG A 134 0.21 14.91 2.68
CA ARG A 134 -0.35 15.04 1.34
C ARG A 134 0.41 14.12 0.38
N ALA A 135 -0.31 13.31 -0.37
CA ALA A 135 0.20 12.48 -1.46
C ALA A 135 -0.82 12.43 -2.61
N GLU A 136 -0.42 11.95 -3.78
CA GLU A 136 -1.38 11.56 -4.83
C GLU A 136 -1.95 10.18 -4.49
N VAL A 137 -1.04 9.23 -4.24
CA VAL A 137 -1.36 7.85 -3.85
C VAL A 137 -0.71 7.55 -2.51
N VAL A 138 -1.49 6.98 -1.59
CA VAL A 138 -0.96 6.27 -0.41
C VAL A 138 -1.24 4.79 -0.61
N ALA A 139 -0.19 3.99 -0.71
CA ALA A 139 -0.30 2.55 -0.85
C ALA A 139 0.39 1.87 0.34
N VAL A 140 -0.23 0.84 0.88
CA VAL A 140 0.31 0.06 1.98
C VAL A 140 0.06 -1.42 1.73
N ASP A 141 1.15 -2.17 1.72
CA ASP A 141 1.19 -3.62 1.67
C ASP A 141 1.85 -4.12 2.96
N GLU A 142 1.06 -4.44 3.98
CA GLU A 142 1.51 -4.94 5.29
C GLU A 142 2.43 -4.03 6.14
N HIS A 143 2.70 -2.80 5.71
CA HIS A 143 3.61 -1.88 6.39
C HIS A 143 2.88 -0.81 7.22
N LEU A 144 3.04 -0.81 8.54
CA LEU A 144 2.27 0.11 9.39
C LEU A 144 2.55 1.59 9.07
N LEU A 145 1.51 2.34 8.66
CA LEU A 145 1.55 3.80 8.53
C LEU A 145 0.61 4.48 9.54
N GLU A 146 1.13 5.44 10.28
CA GLU A 146 0.36 6.23 11.24
C GLU A 146 0.35 7.71 10.87
N PHE A 147 -0.85 8.28 10.70
CA PHE A 147 -1.05 9.70 10.44
C PHE A 147 -1.73 10.38 11.63
N HIS A 148 -1.02 11.31 12.28
CA HIS A 148 -1.44 11.88 13.56
C HIS A 148 -2.17 13.23 13.44
N ALA A 149 -2.01 13.97 12.34
CA ALA A 149 -2.67 15.28 12.18
C ALA A 149 -3.73 15.36 11.09
N GLY A 150 -3.53 14.71 9.94
CA GLY A 150 -4.47 14.72 8.81
C GLY A 150 -3.87 14.13 7.54
N LEU A 151 -4.72 13.68 6.63
CA LEU A 151 -4.34 13.01 5.38
C LEU A 151 -5.11 13.62 4.21
N THR A 152 -4.41 13.95 3.12
CA THR A 152 -5.00 14.29 1.83
C THR A 152 -4.38 13.41 0.75
N ALA A 153 -5.22 12.68 0.01
CA ALA A 153 -4.79 11.84 -1.11
C ALA A 153 -5.88 11.69 -2.16
N GLU A 154 -5.53 11.35 -3.39
CA GLU A 154 -6.54 10.95 -4.39
C GLU A 154 -6.98 9.52 -4.11
N VAL A 155 -6.00 8.63 -3.94
CA VAL A 155 -6.27 7.21 -3.68
C VAL A 155 -5.51 6.76 -2.46
N VAL A 156 -6.19 6.00 -1.61
CA VAL A 156 -5.56 5.23 -0.55
C VAL A 156 -5.89 3.76 -0.70
N ALA A 157 -4.85 2.92 -0.80
CA ALA A 157 -4.94 1.48 -0.87
C ALA A 157 -4.11 0.88 0.26
N ALA A 158 -4.71 0.54 1.40
CA ALA A 158 -3.91 0.36 2.62
C ALA A 158 -4.24 -0.83 3.53
N GLY A 159 -5.11 -1.75 3.10
CA GLY A 159 -5.51 -2.88 3.95
C GLY A 159 -5.96 -2.40 5.33
N ASN A 160 -5.53 -3.08 6.40
CA ASN A 160 -5.68 -2.72 7.83
C ASN A 160 -4.41 -2.10 8.47
N PHE A 161 -3.43 -1.71 7.65
CA PHE A 161 -2.11 -1.24 8.09
C PHE A 161 -1.97 0.29 8.12
N LEU A 162 -3.07 1.02 7.91
CA LEU A 162 -3.11 2.47 8.02
C LEU A 162 -3.92 2.90 9.23
N ARG A 163 -3.31 3.75 10.05
CA ARG A 163 -3.91 4.33 11.25
C ARG A 163 -4.08 5.84 11.13
N LEU A 164 -5.24 6.32 11.54
CA LEU A 164 -5.56 7.75 11.60
C LEU A 164 -5.88 8.15 13.05
N ALA A 165 -5.25 9.21 13.54
CA ALA A 165 -5.64 9.80 14.82
C ALA A 165 -6.99 10.54 14.74
N ASP A 166 -7.28 11.16 13.61
CA ASP A 166 -8.52 11.94 13.38
C ASP A 166 -9.08 11.64 11.97
N PRO A 167 -10.06 10.72 11.84
CA PRO A 167 -10.71 10.45 10.55
C PRO A 167 -11.43 11.68 9.97
N GLY A 168 -11.86 12.64 10.82
CA GLY A 168 -12.53 13.87 10.38
C GLY A 168 -11.61 14.80 9.59
N ARG A 169 -10.30 14.55 9.61
CA ARG A 169 -9.26 15.27 8.87
C ARG A 169 -8.69 14.49 7.69
N ALA A 170 -9.26 13.34 7.35
CA ALA A 170 -8.97 12.67 6.09
C ALA A 170 -9.76 13.31 4.94
N ARG A 171 -9.09 13.61 3.84
CA ARG A 171 -9.66 14.10 2.58
C ARG A 171 -9.13 13.21 1.46
N VAL A 172 -9.85 12.13 1.21
CA VAL A 172 -9.42 11.09 0.27
C VAL A 172 -10.55 10.83 -0.72
N THR A 173 -10.24 10.88 -2.02
CA THR A 173 -11.23 10.72 -3.10
C THR A 173 -11.73 9.27 -3.17
N ALA A 174 -10.83 8.30 -3.07
CA ALA A 174 -11.17 6.88 -3.11
C ALA A 174 -10.33 6.02 -2.14
N TRP A 175 -10.99 5.03 -1.52
CA TRP A 175 -10.38 4.11 -0.57
C TRP A 175 -10.47 2.66 -1.06
N ALA A 176 -9.42 1.89 -0.79
CA ALA A 176 -9.39 0.44 -0.74
C ALA A 176 -8.70 0.00 0.56
N GLY A 177 -9.38 -0.79 1.37
CA GLY A 177 -8.91 -1.24 2.69
C GLY A 177 -9.66 -0.61 3.87
N ARG A 178 -9.48 -1.21 5.05
CA ARG A 178 -10.10 -0.82 6.31
C ARG A 178 -9.12 0.01 7.13
N VAL A 179 -9.50 1.23 7.47
CA VAL A 179 -8.64 2.10 8.28
C VAL A 179 -8.91 1.87 9.77
N THR A 180 -7.87 1.95 10.60
CA THR A 180 -8.01 1.89 12.06
C THR A 180 -7.60 3.22 12.72
N ASP A 181 -7.94 3.42 13.99
CA ASP A 181 -7.34 4.49 14.78
C ASP A 181 -5.95 4.09 15.32
N LEU A 182 -5.32 4.99 16.08
CA LEU A 182 -4.01 4.73 16.68
C LEU A 182 -4.01 3.56 17.68
N GLU A 183 -5.18 3.18 18.19
CA GLU A 183 -5.37 2.05 19.12
C GLU A 183 -5.69 0.75 18.38
N GLY A 184 -5.78 0.79 17.05
CA GLY A 184 -6.07 -0.36 16.18
C GLY A 184 -7.56 -0.68 16.05
N LYS A 185 -8.45 0.19 16.54
CA LYS A 185 -9.89 0.00 16.38
C LYS A 185 -10.34 0.46 14.99
N ALA A 186 -11.18 -0.33 14.34
CA ALA A 186 -11.70 -0.01 13.02
C ALA A 186 -12.48 1.31 12.99
N LEU A 187 -12.16 2.16 12.01
CA LEU A 187 -12.86 3.40 11.73
C LEU A 187 -13.92 3.15 10.65
N THR A 188 -15.18 3.37 10.98
CA THR A 188 -16.31 3.09 10.07
C THR A 188 -16.67 4.26 9.16
N THR A 189 -16.12 5.45 9.42
CA THR A 189 -16.39 6.68 8.66
C THR A 189 -15.42 6.92 7.52
N VAL A 190 -14.37 6.11 7.40
CA VAL A 190 -13.30 6.21 6.39
C VAL A 190 -12.85 4.81 5.99
N GLY A 191 -12.20 4.69 4.83
CA GLY A 191 -11.87 3.38 4.26
C GLY A 191 -13.03 2.79 3.44
N SER A 192 -12.73 1.69 2.75
CA SER A 192 -13.73 0.90 2.04
C SER A 192 -13.26 -0.56 1.97
N PRO A 193 -14.11 -1.54 2.30
CA PRO A 193 -13.74 -2.96 2.12
C PRO A 193 -13.61 -3.35 0.63
N THR A 194 -14.01 -2.49 -0.31
CA THR A 194 -13.96 -2.78 -1.74
C THR A 194 -12.59 -2.48 -2.33
N ALA A 195 -12.11 -3.32 -3.24
CA ALA A 195 -10.91 -3.08 -4.04
C ALA A 195 -11.10 -2.06 -5.19
N ARG A 196 -12.31 -1.51 -5.39
CA ARG A 196 -12.64 -0.66 -6.56
C ARG A 196 -11.70 0.55 -6.74
N ALA A 197 -11.21 1.13 -5.66
CA ALA A 197 -10.29 2.26 -5.76
C ALA A 197 -8.93 1.88 -6.38
N LEU A 198 -8.54 0.60 -6.37
CA LEU A 198 -7.33 0.12 -7.05
C LEU A 198 -7.42 0.31 -8.56
N ARG A 199 -8.62 0.35 -9.15
CA ARG A 199 -8.81 0.61 -10.59
C ARG A 199 -8.41 2.02 -11.02
N LEU A 200 -8.19 2.93 -10.06
CA LEU A 200 -7.61 4.25 -10.33
C LEU A 200 -6.10 4.18 -10.51
N LEU A 201 -5.45 3.07 -10.09
CA LEU A 201 -4.06 2.78 -10.40
C LEU A 201 -3.95 2.18 -11.81
N ALA A 202 -2.81 2.38 -12.46
CA ALA A 202 -2.49 1.66 -13.68
C ALA A 202 -2.39 0.16 -13.39
N GLU A 203 -2.84 -0.66 -14.35
CA GLU A 203 -2.96 -2.13 -14.23
C GLU A 203 -1.75 -2.82 -13.58
N PRO A 204 -0.47 -2.49 -13.91
CA PRO A 204 0.68 -3.16 -13.30
C PRO A 204 0.83 -2.95 -11.79
N TYR A 205 0.02 -2.08 -11.19
CA TYR A 205 0.09 -1.69 -9.78
C TYR A 205 -1.13 -2.13 -8.97
N TRP A 206 -2.08 -2.87 -9.55
CA TRP A 206 -3.28 -3.32 -8.82
C TRP A 206 -2.95 -4.22 -7.63
N ASP A 207 -1.93 -5.07 -7.77
CA ASP A 207 -1.49 -5.97 -6.70
C ASP A 207 -0.44 -5.35 -5.78
N LEU A 208 -0.12 -4.06 -5.98
CA LEU A 208 0.88 -3.32 -5.21
C LEU A 208 2.26 -4.02 -5.14
N ASP A 209 2.65 -4.78 -6.18
CA ASP A 209 3.96 -5.43 -6.25
C ASP A 209 5.08 -4.45 -5.91
N ALA A 210 5.80 -4.73 -4.82
CA ALA A 210 6.73 -3.77 -4.23
C ALA A 210 7.83 -3.38 -5.22
N ARG A 211 8.30 -4.32 -6.06
CA ARG A 211 9.35 -4.02 -7.05
C ARG A 211 8.83 -3.10 -8.14
N ALA A 212 7.64 -3.35 -8.68
CA ALA A 212 7.00 -2.52 -9.68
C ALA A 212 6.74 -1.10 -9.16
N VAL A 213 6.24 -0.98 -7.92
CA VAL A 213 5.97 0.31 -7.27
C VAL A 213 7.26 1.07 -7.00
N LEU A 214 8.26 0.46 -6.35
CA LEU A 214 9.54 1.11 -6.05
C LEU A 214 10.30 1.51 -7.33
N ALA A 215 10.22 0.71 -8.39
CA ALA A 215 10.76 1.07 -9.71
C ALA A 215 10.06 2.30 -10.28
N ALA A 216 8.72 2.34 -10.24
CA ALA A 216 7.96 3.51 -10.67
C ALA A 216 8.32 4.77 -9.88
N GLN A 217 8.48 4.67 -8.55
CA GLN A 217 8.90 5.78 -7.70
C GLN A 217 10.31 6.27 -8.06
N SER A 218 11.24 5.35 -8.30
CA SER A 218 12.61 5.68 -8.70
C SER A 218 12.68 6.39 -10.06
N ASP A 219 11.80 5.99 -10.99
CA ASP A 219 11.62 6.63 -12.30
C ASP A 219 10.84 7.95 -12.22
N GLY A 220 10.22 8.23 -11.08
CA GLY A 220 9.29 9.34 -10.90
C GLY A 220 8.01 9.22 -11.72
N ARG A 221 7.46 8.01 -11.81
CA ARG A 221 6.16 7.74 -12.43
C ARG A 221 5.07 7.72 -11.37
N SER A 222 3.93 8.33 -11.69
CA SER A 222 2.72 8.20 -10.88
C SER A 222 2.15 6.79 -11.07
N LEU A 223 1.53 6.26 -10.00
CA LEU A 223 0.81 4.99 -10.07
C LEU A 223 -0.61 5.15 -10.61
N LEU A 224 -1.16 6.37 -10.66
CA LEU A 224 -2.50 6.58 -11.20
C LEU A 224 -2.54 6.24 -12.69
N ALA A 225 -3.61 5.58 -13.11
CA ALA A 225 -3.92 5.45 -14.52
C ALA A 225 -4.13 6.86 -15.08
N ARG A 226 -3.23 7.31 -15.97
CA ARG A 226 -3.47 8.54 -16.73
C ARG A 226 -4.66 8.27 -17.64
N HIS A 227 -5.86 8.75 -17.30
CA HIS A 227 -7.05 8.58 -18.14
C HIS A 227 -6.74 8.80 -19.64
N PRO A 228 -6.92 7.80 -20.53
CA PRO A 228 -7.53 8.08 -21.81
C PRO A 228 -9.04 7.99 -21.58
N VAL A 229 -9.74 9.11 -21.75
CA VAL A 229 -11.20 9.24 -21.62
C VAL A 229 -11.98 8.40 -22.67
N ASN A 230 -11.32 7.49 -23.39
CA ASN A 230 -11.92 6.72 -24.48
C ASN A 230 -11.92 5.20 -24.31
N GLU A 231 -11.18 4.61 -23.35
CA GLU A 231 -11.29 3.16 -23.09
C GLU A 231 -12.48 2.85 -22.17
N PHE A 232 -12.95 3.83 -21.39
CA PHE A 232 -14.10 3.66 -20.50
C PHE A 232 -15.39 3.37 -21.26
N ALA A 233 -15.59 3.82 -22.49
CA ALA A 233 -16.83 3.56 -23.23
C ALA A 233 -16.96 2.08 -23.69
N GLU A 234 -15.83 1.43 -24.02
CA GLU A 234 -15.80 0.00 -24.36
C GLU A 234 -15.77 -0.87 -23.08
N GLN A 235 -15.12 -0.39 -22.01
CA GLN A 235 -15.11 -1.04 -20.69
C GLN A 235 -16.44 -0.90 -19.93
N GLU A 236 -17.22 0.16 -20.16
CA GLU A 236 -18.56 0.35 -19.57
C GLU A 236 -19.58 -0.60 -20.20
N GLN A 237 -19.39 -0.99 -21.47
CA GLN A 237 -20.20 -2.02 -22.13
C GLN A 237 -19.84 -3.44 -21.66
N ARG A 238 -18.54 -3.77 -21.53
CA ARG A 238 -18.08 -5.05 -20.94
C ARG A 238 -18.42 -5.17 -19.46
N GLY A 239 -18.27 -4.07 -18.71
CA GLY A 239 -18.65 -3.95 -17.31
C GLY A 239 -20.16 -4.04 -17.10
N ALA A 240 -21.00 -3.65 -18.07
CA ALA A 240 -22.44 -3.82 -17.98
C ALA A 240 -22.84 -5.31 -17.97
N HIS A 241 -22.22 -6.13 -18.82
CA HIS A 241 -22.48 -7.57 -18.84
C HIS A 241 -21.98 -8.24 -17.57
N ALA A 242 -20.73 -8.01 -17.16
CA ALA A 242 -20.20 -8.56 -15.91
C ALA A 242 -20.99 -8.09 -14.66
N ALA A 243 -21.44 -6.83 -14.62
CA ALA A 243 -22.30 -6.32 -13.56
C ALA A 243 -23.71 -6.93 -13.58
N ALA A 244 -24.22 -7.36 -14.74
CA ALA A 244 -25.47 -8.09 -14.84
C ALA A 244 -25.33 -9.52 -14.28
N VAL A 245 -24.24 -10.20 -14.63
CA VAL A 245 -23.83 -11.52 -14.08
C VAL A 245 -23.69 -11.44 -12.56
N GLU A 246 -22.90 -10.49 -12.04
CA GLU A 246 -22.73 -10.29 -10.59
C GLU A 246 -24.08 -10.02 -9.89
N ARG A 247 -24.94 -9.19 -10.49
CA ARG A 247 -26.26 -8.87 -9.91
C ARG A 247 -27.18 -10.07 -9.85
N ALA A 248 -27.13 -10.97 -10.83
CA ALA A 248 -27.88 -12.21 -10.81
C ALA A 248 -27.42 -13.13 -9.67
N LEU A 249 -26.11 -13.32 -9.53
CA LEU A 249 -25.51 -14.12 -8.44
C LEU A 249 -25.86 -13.56 -7.05
N ARG A 250 -25.74 -12.24 -6.86
CA ARG A 250 -26.10 -11.57 -5.59
C ARG A 250 -27.59 -11.67 -5.27
N ARG A 251 -28.49 -11.61 -6.28
CA ARG A 251 -29.94 -11.77 -6.06
C ARG A 251 -30.31 -13.18 -5.60
N ALA A 252 -29.49 -14.17 -5.94
CA ALA A 252 -29.61 -15.53 -5.45
C ALA A 252 -28.86 -15.75 -4.11
N GLU A 253 -28.41 -14.67 -3.46
CA GLU A 253 -27.71 -14.70 -2.18
C GLU A 253 -26.40 -15.51 -2.20
N LEU A 254 -25.78 -15.68 -3.38
CA LEU A 254 -24.45 -16.26 -3.46
C LEU A 254 -23.41 -15.24 -2.93
N PRO A 255 -22.47 -15.68 -2.08
CA PRO A 255 -21.44 -14.79 -1.55
C PRO A 255 -20.46 -14.40 -2.66
N ALA A 256 -20.21 -13.10 -2.79
CA ALA A 256 -19.10 -12.63 -3.60
C ALA A 256 -17.83 -12.73 -2.77
N TYR A 257 -16.73 -13.13 -3.41
CA TYR A 257 -15.44 -13.23 -2.74
C TYR A 257 -15.02 -11.89 -2.12
N HIS A 258 -14.43 -11.97 -0.93
CA HIS A 258 -13.54 -10.96 -0.37
C HIS A 258 -12.47 -11.63 0.49
N ARG A 259 -11.48 -10.86 0.96
CA ARG A 259 -10.33 -11.37 1.73
C ARG A 259 -10.66 -12.35 2.88
N PHE A 260 -11.84 -12.26 3.49
CA PHE A 260 -12.23 -13.09 4.64
C PHE A 260 -13.41 -14.03 4.34
N GLN A 261 -13.87 -14.13 3.09
CA GLN A 261 -14.97 -15.01 2.74
C GLN A 261 -14.84 -15.51 1.31
N ASP A 262 -14.89 -16.82 1.19
CA ASP A 262 -14.98 -17.51 -0.07
C ASP A 262 -16.21 -17.04 -0.86
N GLY A 263 -16.09 -17.03 -2.17
CA GLY A 263 -17.22 -16.68 -2.99
C GLY A 263 -16.90 -16.62 -4.47
N PHE A 264 -17.86 -16.15 -5.23
CA PHE A 264 -17.65 -15.99 -6.66
C PHE A 264 -16.79 -14.73 -6.93
N ARG A 265 -15.92 -14.82 -7.92
CA ARG A 265 -15.41 -13.66 -8.66
C ARG A 265 -15.97 -13.64 -10.07
N VAL A 266 -16.13 -12.43 -10.59
CA VAL A 266 -16.49 -12.19 -11.99
C VAL A 266 -15.31 -11.46 -12.63
N ASP A 267 -14.71 -12.05 -13.65
CA ASP A 267 -13.67 -11.40 -14.44
C ASP A 267 -14.32 -10.48 -15.48
N GLU A 268 -14.24 -9.17 -15.22
CA GLU A 268 -14.77 -8.12 -16.11
C GLU A 268 -13.91 -7.91 -17.37
N GLY A 269 -12.69 -8.46 -17.41
CA GLY A 269 -11.75 -8.34 -18.53
C GLY A 269 -11.84 -9.49 -19.55
N ALA A 270 -12.42 -10.63 -19.15
CA ALA A 270 -12.56 -11.81 -20.00
C ALA A 270 -13.71 -11.67 -21.02
N GLU A 271 -13.50 -12.21 -22.22
CA GLU A 271 -14.53 -12.33 -23.26
C GLU A 271 -14.57 -13.78 -23.77
N PRO A 272 -15.58 -14.58 -23.40
CA PRO A 272 -16.75 -14.26 -22.55
C PRO A 272 -16.41 -13.97 -21.08
N VAL A 273 -17.34 -13.36 -20.34
CA VAL A 273 -17.19 -13.08 -18.90
C VAL A 273 -16.93 -14.38 -18.16
N GLN A 274 -15.90 -14.41 -17.31
CA GLN A 274 -15.60 -15.59 -16.51
C GLN A 274 -16.14 -15.47 -15.08
N VAL A 275 -16.68 -16.56 -14.56
CA VAL A 275 -17.10 -16.66 -13.15
C VAL A 275 -16.44 -17.88 -12.55
N TYR A 276 -15.76 -17.71 -11.43
CA TYR A 276 -15.02 -18.77 -10.75
C TYR A 276 -15.11 -18.62 -9.24
N HIS A 277 -14.83 -19.70 -8.52
CA HIS A 277 -14.71 -19.69 -7.07
C HIS A 277 -13.36 -19.09 -6.66
N CYS A 278 -13.33 -18.32 -5.59
CA CYS A 278 -12.10 -17.81 -5.01
C CYS A 278 -12.15 -18.01 -3.50
N GLU A 279 -11.13 -18.68 -2.96
CA GLU A 279 -10.93 -18.86 -1.53
C GLU A 279 -10.48 -17.55 -0.88
N ALA A 280 -10.94 -17.29 0.34
CA ALA A 280 -10.50 -16.20 1.19
C ALA A 280 -8.99 -16.27 1.46
N ASP A 281 -8.29 -15.13 1.41
CA ASP A 281 -6.86 -15.07 1.74
C ASP A 281 -6.60 -15.40 3.22
N GLU A 282 -7.60 -15.12 4.07
CA GLU A 282 -7.61 -15.45 5.49
C GLU A 282 -8.92 -16.19 5.84
N PRO A 283 -9.01 -17.50 5.52
CA PRO A 283 -10.21 -18.28 5.79
C PRO A 283 -10.41 -18.47 7.30
N ASP A 284 -11.66 -18.64 7.71
CA ASP A 284 -11.98 -19.06 9.08
C ASP A 284 -11.35 -20.45 9.32
N PRO A 285 -10.42 -20.60 10.29
CA PRO A 285 -9.73 -21.86 10.51
C PRO A 285 -10.66 -22.99 10.99
N GLU A 286 -11.89 -22.67 11.41
CA GLU A 286 -12.90 -23.65 11.83
C GLU A 286 -13.90 -24.02 10.72
N ALA A 287 -13.85 -23.36 9.56
CA ALA A 287 -14.73 -23.66 8.44
C ALA A 287 -14.27 -24.91 7.67
N ASP A 288 -15.22 -25.75 7.25
CA ASP A 288 -14.94 -26.80 6.29
C ASP A 288 -14.53 -26.18 4.94
N PRO A 289 -13.53 -26.74 4.24
CA PRO A 289 -13.13 -26.23 2.94
C PRO A 289 -14.32 -26.29 1.98
N PRO A 290 -14.56 -25.25 1.18
CA PRO A 290 -15.68 -25.20 0.26
C PRO A 290 -15.54 -26.28 -0.82
N ASP A 291 -16.64 -26.92 -1.17
CA ASP A 291 -16.73 -27.73 -2.40
C ASP A 291 -16.85 -26.77 -3.59
N GLU A 292 -15.70 -26.43 -4.17
CA GLU A 292 -15.59 -25.45 -5.26
C GLU A 292 -16.42 -25.87 -6.46
N THR A 293 -16.37 -27.15 -6.85
CA THR A 293 -17.16 -27.69 -7.94
C THR A 293 -18.67 -27.54 -7.67
N ALA A 294 -19.14 -27.83 -6.45
CA ALA A 294 -20.54 -27.62 -6.08
C ALA A 294 -20.91 -26.14 -6.04
N PHE A 295 -20.00 -25.26 -5.63
CA PHE A 295 -20.21 -23.82 -5.65
C PHE A 295 -20.34 -23.28 -7.08
N VAL A 296 -19.44 -23.66 -7.98
CA VAL A 296 -19.45 -23.27 -9.39
C VAL A 296 -20.70 -23.79 -10.09
N ARG A 297 -21.13 -25.03 -9.81
CA ARG A 297 -22.40 -25.57 -10.31
C ARG A 297 -23.61 -24.72 -9.88
N ARG A 298 -23.67 -24.28 -8.62
CA ARG A 298 -24.72 -23.37 -8.14
C ARG A 298 -24.70 -22.03 -8.88
N CYS A 299 -23.52 -21.50 -9.17
CA CYS A 299 -23.40 -20.27 -9.97
C CYS A 299 -23.96 -20.48 -11.38
N ALA A 300 -23.64 -21.60 -12.03
CA ALA A 300 -24.15 -21.94 -13.36
C ALA A 300 -25.68 -22.05 -13.39
N ASP A 301 -26.28 -22.71 -12.39
CA ASP A 301 -27.74 -22.84 -12.26
C ASP A 301 -28.42 -21.48 -12.10
N VAL A 302 -27.88 -20.61 -11.24
CA VAL A 302 -28.40 -19.25 -11.00
C VAL A 302 -28.33 -18.40 -12.26
N LEU A 303 -27.19 -18.43 -12.97
CA LEU A 303 -26.98 -17.63 -14.18
C LEU A 303 -27.86 -18.13 -15.34
N THR A 304 -27.98 -19.45 -15.50
CA THR A 304 -28.89 -20.04 -16.49
C THR A 304 -30.34 -19.65 -16.19
N ALA A 305 -30.78 -19.70 -14.92
CA ALA A 305 -32.11 -19.26 -14.50
C ALA A 305 -32.35 -17.76 -14.70
N ALA A 306 -31.29 -16.95 -14.67
CA ALA A 306 -31.33 -15.51 -14.97
C ALA A 306 -31.31 -15.20 -16.49
N GLY A 307 -31.18 -16.23 -17.35
CA GLY A 307 -31.26 -16.12 -18.80
C GLY A 307 -29.92 -16.03 -19.53
N PHE A 308 -28.79 -16.14 -18.82
CA PHE A 308 -27.47 -16.18 -19.44
C PHE A 308 -27.19 -17.56 -20.06
N ARG A 309 -26.38 -17.58 -21.14
CA ARG A 309 -25.81 -18.83 -21.63
C ARG A 309 -24.49 -19.10 -20.90
N VAL A 310 -24.40 -20.25 -20.24
CA VAL A 310 -23.25 -20.65 -19.43
C VAL A 310 -22.59 -21.89 -20.01
N GLU A 311 -21.28 -21.86 -20.15
CA GLU A 311 -20.43 -23.00 -20.54
C GLU A 311 -19.34 -23.19 -19.49
N TYR A 312 -18.93 -24.43 -19.23
CA TYR A 312 -17.72 -24.66 -18.43
C TYR A 312 -16.50 -24.44 -19.31
N ASP A 313 -15.44 -23.88 -18.75
CA ASP A 313 -14.16 -23.78 -19.46
C ASP A 313 -13.66 -25.22 -19.75
N PRO A 314 -13.35 -25.57 -21.01
CA PRO A 314 -12.89 -26.91 -21.35
C PRO A 314 -11.56 -27.29 -20.70
N ASP A 315 -10.77 -26.29 -20.30
CA ASP A 315 -9.45 -26.48 -19.68
C ASP A 315 -9.52 -26.41 -18.15
N ASP A 316 -10.64 -25.92 -17.58
CA ASP A 316 -10.83 -25.71 -16.14
C ASP A 316 -12.32 -25.82 -15.73
N GLU A 317 -12.70 -26.93 -15.10
CA GLU A 317 -14.09 -27.17 -14.70
C GLU A 317 -14.59 -26.28 -13.56
N GLU A 318 -13.71 -25.49 -12.94
CA GLU A 318 -14.03 -24.52 -11.87
C GLU A 318 -14.29 -23.11 -12.42
N VAL A 319 -14.18 -22.92 -13.73
CA VAL A 319 -14.42 -21.65 -14.43
C VAL A 319 -15.63 -21.76 -15.34
N LEU A 320 -16.58 -20.84 -15.17
CA LEU A 320 -17.72 -20.65 -16.07
C LEU A 320 -17.43 -19.54 -17.07
N ARG A 321 -17.69 -19.80 -18.34
CA ARG A 321 -17.77 -18.82 -19.43
C ARG A 321 -19.23 -18.40 -19.62
N VAL A 322 -19.51 -17.11 -19.40
CA VAL A 322 -20.87 -16.55 -19.38
C VAL A 322 -21.07 -15.61 -20.56
N HIS A 323 -22.08 -15.91 -21.37
CA HIS A 323 -22.46 -15.18 -22.57
C HIS A 323 -23.82 -14.50 -22.37
N GLU A 324 -24.03 -13.36 -23.05
CA GLU A 324 -25.35 -12.70 -23.14
C GLU A 324 -26.40 -13.60 -23.83
#